data_AF-A0A7M7HGY4-F1
#
_entry.id   AF-A0A7M7HGY4-F1
#
_cell.length_a   1.000
_cell.length_b   1.000
_cell.length_c   1.000
_cell.angle_alpha   90.00
_cell.angle_beta   90.00
_cell.angle_gamma   90.00
#
_symmetry.space_group_name_H-M   'P 1'
#
loop_
_entity.id
_entity.type
_entity.pdbx_description
1 polymer ?
#
loop_
_entity_poly.entity_id
_entity_poly.type
_entity_poly.pdbx_seq_one_letter_code
_entity_poly.pdbx_strand_id
1 'polypeptide(L)'
;MIIVEKSVAVPAPAPAVPKSEGTTCVQIVQQWDSGEVVNWLCRNNYSHLQNWFLSYNGGDLMGLKRIAAQAPEFFFGKLEQEFGFKSLLEMIRFKNMLDAIV
;
A
#
# COMPACT_ATOMS: atom_id res chain seq x y z
N MET A 1 -45.73 26.50 -32.35
CA MET A 1 -45.69 26.17 -30.90
C MET A 1 -44.52 25.21 -30.73
N ILE A 2 -43.39 25.70 -30.23
CA ILE A 2 -42.12 24.97 -30.21
C ILE A 2 -41.95 24.41 -28.80
N ILE A 3 -41.78 23.10 -28.67
CA ILE A 3 -41.65 22.40 -27.40
C ILE A 3 -40.17 22.47 -27.03
N VAL A 4 -39.83 23.22 -25.98
CA VAL A 4 -38.47 23.32 -25.44
C VAL A 4 -38.26 22.14 -24.49
N GLU A 5 -37.48 21.15 -24.91
CA GLU A 5 -37.04 20.05 -24.05
C GLU A 5 -36.04 20.56 -23.00
N LYS A 6 -36.51 20.58 -21.77
CA LYS A 6 -35.74 20.86 -20.55
C LYS A 6 -34.88 19.64 -20.23
N SER A 7 -33.62 19.64 -20.69
CA SER A 7 -32.64 18.62 -20.32
C SER A 7 -32.18 18.80 -18.88
N VAL A 8 -32.40 17.77 -18.08
CA VAL A 8 -32.04 17.66 -16.66
C VAL A 8 -30.52 17.54 -16.54
N ALA A 9 -29.92 18.44 -15.76
CA ALA A 9 -28.50 18.38 -15.39
C ALA A 9 -28.25 17.15 -14.51
N VAL A 10 -27.54 16.17 -15.06
CA VAL A 10 -26.95 15.07 -14.30
C VAL A 10 -25.87 15.62 -13.35
N PRO A 11 -25.84 15.24 -12.07
CA PRO A 11 -24.74 15.63 -11.18
C PRO A 11 -23.45 14.96 -11.65
N ALA A 12 -22.38 15.75 -11.70
CA ALA A 12 -21.05 15.35 -12.13
C ALA A 12 -20.56 14.08 -11.40
N PRO A 13 -19.94 13.11 -12.11
CA PRO A 13 -19.31 11.98 -11.45
C PRO A 13 -18.13 12.45 -10.59
N ALA A 14 -18.03 11.86 -9.40
CA ALA A 14 -16.96 12.03 -8.42
C ALA A 14 -15.55 11.97 -9.05
N PRO A 15 -14.53 12.63 -8.45
CA PRO A 15 -13.20 12.72 -9.01
C PRO A 15 -12.64 11.33 -9.32
N ALA A 16 -12.24 11.15 -10.58
CA ALA A 16 -11.63 9.93 -11.08
C ALA A 16 -10.39 9.60 -10.25
N VAL A 17 -10.48 8.51 -9.49
CA VAL A 17 -9.31 7.86 -8.88
C VAL A 17 -8.42 7.40 -10.05
N PRO A 18 -7.18 7.92 -10.22
CA PRO A 18 -6.32 7.45 -11.29
C PRO A 18 -5.89 6.02 -10.97
N LYS A 19 -6.44 5.09 -11.76
CA LYS A 19 -5.90 3.74 -11.91
C LYS A 19 -4.64 3.89 -12.77
N SER A 20 -3.48 4.04 -12.13
CA SER A 20 -2.18 3.96 -12.80
C SER A 20 -1.39 2.82 -12.18
N GLU A 21 -1.36 1.73 -12.94
CA GLU A 21 -0.57 0.54 -12.73
C GLU A 21 0.91 0.86 -13.03
N GLY A 22 1.81 0.47 -12.12
CA GLY A 22 3.24 0.34 -12.40
C GLY A 22 4.05 1.63 -12.54
N THR A 23 4.31 2.32 -11.43
CA THR A 23 5.62 2.88 -11.04
C THR A 23 5.35 3.55 -9.69
N THR A 24 5.53 2.82 -8.59
CA THR A 24 5.36 3.43 -7.26
C THR A 24 6.67 4.07 -6.87
N CYS A 25 6.99 5.19 -7.54
CA CYS A 25 8.22 5.95 -7.32
C CYS A 25 8.45 6.11 -5.81
N VAL A 26 9.63 5.78 -5.30
CA VAL A 26 10.03 5.92 -3.88
C VAL A 26 9.55 7.23 -3.23
N GLN A 27 9.56 8.33 -3.98
CA GLN A 27 9.08 9.64 -3.53
C GLN A 27 7.57 9.69 -3.26
N ILE A 28 6.77 8.94 -4.01
CA ILE A 28 5.32 8.80 -3.82
C ILE A 28 5.07 7.97 -2.57
N VAL A 29 5.80 6.86 -2.36
CA VAL A 29 5.62 6.05 -1.15
C VAL A 29 6.00 6.82 0.09
N GLN A 30 7.05 7.64 0.08
CA GLN A 30 7.40 8.43 1.27
C GLN A 30 6.28 9.40 1.69
N GLN A 31 5.41 9.79 0.76
CA GLN A 31 4.24 10.64 1.01
C GLN A 31 2.97 9.86 1.35
N TRP A 32 3.02 8.52 1.35
CA TRP A 32 1.87 7.70 1.72
C TRP A 32 1.46 7.93 3.17
N ASP A 33 0.17 8.17 3.35
CA ASP A 33 -0.48 8.07 4.64
C ASP A 33 -0.78 6.61 4.99
N SER A 34 -1.21 6.37 6.22
CA SER A 34 -1.54 5.03 6.72
C SER A 34 -2.65 4.33 5.93
N GLY A 35 -3.58 5.09 5.33
CA GLY A 35 -4.62 4.54 4.46
C GLY A 35 -4.03 3.96 3.17
N GLU A 36 -3.11 4.68 2.54
CA GLU A 36 -2.41 4.20 1.33
C GLU A 36 -1.52 2.99 1.62
N VAL A 37 -0.83 2.97 2.77
CA VAL A 37 -0.07 1.80 3.24
C VAL A 37 -0.97 0.57 3.41
N VAL A 38 -2.11 0.74 4.08
CA VAL A 38 -3.10 -0.34 4.29
C VAL A 38 -3.70 -0.82 2.97
N ASN A 39 -3.99 0.09 2.04
CA ASN A 39 -4.48 -0.24 0.70
C ASN A 39 -3.44 -1.05 -0.09
N TRP A 40 -2.17 -0.67 -0.01
CA TRP A 40 -1.05 -1.41 -0.62
C TRP A 40 -0.93 -2.83 -0.06
N LEU A 41 -1.06 -3.02 1.26
CA LEU A 41 -1.08 -4.35 1.88
C LEU A 41 -2.25 -5.20 1.38
N CYS A 42 -3.44 -4.59 1.31
CA CYS A 42 -4.65 -5.26 0.84
C CYS A 42 -4.50 -5.77 -0.60
N ARG A 43 -3.98 -4.92 -1.50
CA ARG A 43 -3.72 -5.26 -2.92
C ARG A 43 -2.76 -6.44 -3.10
N ASN A 44 -1.89 -6.68 -2.13
CA ASN A 44 -0.89 -7.75 -2.17
C ASN A 44 -1.24 -8.96 -1.29
N ASN A 45 -2.50 -9.09 -0.85
CA ASN A 45 -3.00 -10.18 0.00
C ASN A 45 -2.45 -10.21 1.44
N TYR A 46 -1.90 -9.11 1.95
CA TYR A 46 -1.45 -8.97 3.35
C TYR A 46 -2.47 -8.23 4.23
N SER A 47 -3.76 -8.38 3.93
CA SER A 47 -4.85 -7.71 4.65
C SER A 47 -4.88 -8.03 6.15
N HIS A 48 -4.37 -9.19 6.55
CA HIS A 48 -4.25 -9.59 7.94
C HIS A 48 -3.24 -8.73 8.73
N LEU A 49 -2.31 -8.05 8.05
CA LEU A 49 -1.32 -7.18 8.67
C LEU A 49 -1.80 -5.73 8.79
N GLN A 50 -2.96 -5.38 8.25
CA GLN A 50 -3.45 -3.99 8.22
C GLN A 50 -3.45 -3.38 9.62
N ASN A 51 -3.88 -4.14 10.63
CA ASN A 51 -3.96 -3.65 12.00
C ASN A 51 -2.58 -3.20 12.56
N TRP A 52 -1.51 -3.87 12.14
CA TRP A 52 -0.13 -3.51 12.50
C TRP A 52 0.36 -2.27 11.74
N PHE A 53 -0.07 -2.13 10.49
CA PHE A 53 0.34 -1.03 9.62
C PHE A 53 -0.60 0.19 9.67
N LEU A 54 -1.65 0.17 10.51
CA LEU A 54 -2.54 1.31 10.72
C LEU A 54 -1.80 2.54 11.26
N SER A 55 -0.71 2.34 12.00
CA SER A 55 0.14 3.42 12.51
C SER A 55 1.33 3.72 11.60
N TYR A 56 1.52 2.97 10.52
CA TYR A 56 2.67 3.12 9.63
C TYR A 56 2.32 4.08 8.51
N ASN A 57 3.23 5.01 8.24
CA ASN A 57 3.19 5.83 7.03
C ASN A 57 4.25 5.36 6.02
N GLY A 58 4.31 6.07 4.90
CA GLY A 58 5.31 5.90 3.86
C GLY A 58 6.77 5.94 4.29
N GLY A 59 7.09 6.81 5.24
CA GLY A 59 8.41 6.91 5.86
C GLY A 59 8.76 5.67 6.67
N ASP A 60 7.80 5.12 7.41
CA ASP A 60 7.99 3.89 8.18
C ASP A 60 8.19 2.68 7.28
N LEU A 61 7.46 2.59 6.15
CA LEU A 61 7.70 1.57 5.12
C LEU A 61 9.11 1.64 4.54
N MET A 62 9.61 2.85 4.26
CA MET A 62 10.99 3.04 3.79
C MET A 62 12.01 2.67 4.86
N GLY A 63 11.72 2.98 6.12
CA GLY A 63 12.51 2.53 7.26
C GLY A 63 12.55 1.01 7.36
N LEU A 64 11.40 0.35 7.20
CA LEU A 64 11.26 -1.09 7.20
C LEU A 64 12.06 -1.71 6.03
N LYS A 65 11.98 -1.12 4.83
CA LYS A 65 12.78 -1.53 3.66
C LYS A 65 14.27 -1.42 3.95
N ARG A 66 14.71 -0.33 4.57
CA ARG A 66 16.10 -0.13 4.97
C ARG A 66 16.57 -1.18 5.98
N ILE A 67 15.75 -1.49 6.99
CA ILE A 67 16.05 -2.54 7.98
C ILE A 67 16.13 -3.91 7.29
N ALA A 68 15.23 -4.21 6.36
CA ALA A 68 15.26 -5.46 5.60
C ALA A 68 16.54 -5.62 4.74
N ALA A 69 17.17 -4.52 4.34
CA ALA A 69 18.44 -4.51 3.61
C ALA A 69 19.67 -4.55 4.53
N GLN A 70 19.66 -3.82 5.65
CA GLN A 70 20.82 -3.69 6.55
C GLN A 70 20.89 -4.79 7.62
N ALA A 71 19.74 -5.26 8.10
CA ALA A 71 19.61 -6.23 9.19
C ALA A 71 18.51 -7.25 8.85
N PRO A 72 18.74 -8.12 7.84
CA PRO A 72 17.74 -9.09 7.40
C PRO A 72 17.34 -10.06 8.51
N GLU A 73 18.28 -10.51 9.35
CA GLU A 73 18.00 -11.41 10.49
C GLU A 73 17.02 -10.77 11.48
N PHE A 74 17.21 -9.49 11.82
CA PHE A 74 16.30 -8.75 12.69
C PHE A 74 14.93 -8.56 12.03
N PHE A 75 14.90 -8.24 10.74
CA PHE A 75 13.66 -8.08 9.99
C PHE A 75 12.84 -9.38 9.96
N PHE A 76 13.47 -10.52 9.64
CA PHE A 76 12.80 -11.82 9.62
C PHE A 76 12.36 -12.26 11.02
N GLY A 77 13.18 -12.03 12.05
CA GLY A 77 12.77 -12.28 13.44
C GLY A 77 11.55 -11.45 13.85
N LYS A 78 11.48 -10.18 13.43
CA LYS A 78 10.29 -9.32 13.65
C LYS A 78 9.07 -9.78 12.85
N LEU A 79 9.24 -10.25 11.62
CA LEU A 79 8.16 -10.85 10.82
C LEU A 79 7.56 -12.08 11.49
N GLU A 80 8.40 -12.93 12.08
CA GLU A 80 7.92 -14.10 12.81
C GLU A 80 7.17 -13.72 14.08
N GLN A 81 7.77 -12.85 14.91
CA GLN A 81 7.28 -12.54 16.24
C GLN A 81 6.05 -11.61 16.26
N GLU A 82 6.06 -10.53 15.47
CA GLU A 82 5.01 -9.50 15.52
C GLU A 82 3.94 -9.75 14.46
N PHE A 83 4.37 -10.08 13.25
CA PHE A 83 3.49 -10.23 12.09
C PHE A 83 2.99 -11.67 11.91
N GLY A 84 3.53 -12.62 12.68
CA GLY A 84 3.06 -14.01 12.72
C GLY A 84 3.40 -14.83 11.48
N PHE A 85 4.39 -14.40 10.68
CA PHE A 85 4.85 -15.17 9.54
C PHE A 85 5.43 -16.50 10.01
N LYS A 86 4.87 -17.63 9.55
CA LYS A 86 5.36 -18.97 9.91
C LYS A 86 6.20 -19.62 8.83
N SER A 87 6.10 -19.11 7.60
CA SER A 87 6.80 -19.65 6.44
C SER A 87 7.88 -18.68 5.99
N LEU A 88 9.11 -19.20 5.87
CA LEU A 88 10.23 -18.47 5.27
C LEU A 88 9.89 -17.99 3.86
N LEU A 89 9.10 -18.75 3.10
CA LEU A 89 8.66 -18.36 1.76
C LEU A 89 7.75 -17.12 1.79
N GLU A 90 6.84 -17.05 2.77
CA GLU A 90 5.99 -15.87 2.96
C GLU A 90 6.81 -14.65 3.38
N MET A 91 7.79 -14.84 4.26
CA MET A 91 8.72 -13.77 4.65
C MET A 91 9.53 -13.24 3.46
N ILE A 92 10.03 -14.13 2.59
CA ILE A 92 10.75 -13.74 1.37
C ILE A 92 9.82 -12.99 0.41
N ARG A 93 8.58 -13.46 0.24
CA ARG A 93 7.58 -12.77 -0.61
C ARG A 93 7.27 -11.38 -0.09
N PHE A 94 7.10 -11.23 1.23
CA PHE A 94 6.88 -9.93 1.85
C PHE A 94 8.09 -9.00 1.67
N LYS A 95 9.32 -9.52 1.87
CA LYS A 95 10.55 -8.77 1.59
C LYS A 95 10.61 -8.31 0.13
N ASN A 96 10.30 -9.19 -0.83
CA ASN A 96 10.34 -8.85 -2.26
C ASN A 96 9.27 -7.82 -2.63
N MET A 97 8.09 -7.89 -2.02
CA MET A 97 7.03 -6.89 -2.17
C MET A 97 7.48 -5.53 -1.63
N LEU A 98 8.12 -5.50 -0.46
CA LEU A 98 8.69 -4.30 0.14
C LEU A 98 9.83 -3.73 -0.72
N ASP A 99 10.66 -4.60 -1.29
CA ASP A 99 11.73 -4.22 -2.20
C ASP A 99 11.19 -3.64 -3.52
N ALA A 100 10.08 -4.17 -4.02
CA ALA A 100 9.39 -3.69 -5.23
C ALA A 100 8.80 -2.27 -5.10
N ILE A 101 8.81 -1.69 -3.90
CA ILE A 101 8.60 -0.25 -3.73
C ILE A 101 9.84 0.50 -4.27
N VAL A 102 9.81 0.84 -5.57
CA VAL A 102 10.85 1.59 -6.31
C VAL A 102 10.19 2.68 -7.15
#